data_AF-A0ABD5RX34-F1
#
_entry.id   AF-A0ABD5RX34-F1
#
_cell.length_a   1.000
_cell.length_b   1.000
_cell.length_c   1.000
_cell.angle_alpha   90.00
_cell.angle_beta   90.00
_cell.angle_gamma   90.00
#
_symmetry.space_group_name_H-M   'P 1'
#
loop_
_entity.id
_entity.type
_entity.pdbx_description
1 polymer ?
#
loop_
_entity_poly.entity_id
_entity_poly.type
_entity_poly.pdbx_seq_one_letter_code
_entity_poly.pdbx_strand_id
1 'polypeptide(L)'
;MSVGHRVNSDHQLARLLQIGVVLEEVVEARAYHNYQSLADDERKLDPEIEALLEDAAEESAEHRERLEAVISELDAESIPFEEIETLVEAKYGQTKPEDFDGVLYDQLCNEETAYKFYDDLIAGIEASDAEFSVDREGLLAVLREIREEEADGVEEVTEIMETRT
;
A
#
# COMPACT_ATOMS: atom_id res chain seq x y z
N MET A 1 8.48 -0.98 13.41
CA MET A 1 9.91 -0.68 13.17
C MET A 1 9.92 0.54 12.27
N SER A 2 10.33 1.71 12.76
CA SER A 2 10.22 2.97 12.00
C SER A 2 11.29 3.05 10.92
N VAL A 3 10.89 3.37 9.70
CA VAL A 3 11.79 3.72 8.60
C VAL A 3 12.29 5.16 8.76
N GLY A 4 12.85 5.49 9.93
CA GLY A 4 13.45 6.80 10.23
C GLY A 4 14.77 7.08 9.49
N HIS A 5 14.91 6.64 8.25
CA HIS A 5 16.02 7.03 7.38
C HIS A 5 15.56 8.21 6.52
N ARG A 6 16.12 9.39 6.80
CA ARG A 6 15.97 10.60 5.98
C ARG A 6 16.14 10.24 4.50
N VAL A 7 15.26 10.75 3.65
CA VAL A 7 15.32 10.50 2.19
C VAL A 7 16.29 11.50 1.57
N ASN A 8 17.51 11.09 1.21
CA ASN A 8 18.59 12.02 0.90
C ASN A 8 18.88 12.21 -0.60
N SER A 9 18.16 11.53 -1.49
CA SER A 9 18.36 11.65 -2.95
C SER A 9 17.15 11.17 -3.74
N ASP A 10 17.06 11.58 -5.01
CA ASP A 10 16.05 11.09 -5.96
C ASP A 10 16.10 9.56 -6.15
N HIS A 11 17.29 8.97 -6.13
CA HIS A 11 17.42 7.51 -6.25
C HIS A 11 16.83 6.79 -5.02
N GLN A 12 17.00 7.37 -3.83
CA GLN A 12 16.38 6.81 -2.62
C GLN A 12 14.88 7.03 -2.62
N LEU A 13 14.41 8.20 -3.06
CA LEU A 13 12.99 8.51 -3.18
C LEU A 13 12.31 7.59 -4.20
N ALA A 14 12.86 7.48 -5.41
CA ALA A 14 12.35 6.59 -6.45
C ALA A 14 12.22 5.14 -5.94
N ARG A 15 13.25 4.63 -5.25
CA ARG A 15 13.19 3.30 -4.65
C ARG A 15 12.06 3.16 -3.63
N LEU A 16 11.84 4.17 -2.79
CA LEU A 16 10.76 4.13 -1.80
C LEU A 16 9.39 4.16 -2.50
N LEU A 17 9.20 5.03 -3.50
CA LEU A 17 7.97 5.06 -4.27
C LEU A 17 7.71 3.74 -5.01
N GLN A 18 8.75 3.11 -5.57
CA GLN A 18 8.65 1.77 -6.17
C GLN A 18 8.23 0.69 -5.14
N ILE A 19 8.72 0.79 -3.90
CA ILE A 19 8.25 -0.07 -2.81
C ILE A 19 6.76 0.17 -2.53
N GLY A 20 6.30 1.43 -2.55
CA GLY A 20 4.88 1.78 -2.48
C GLY A 20 4.07 1.08 -3.57
N VAL A 21 4.48 1.22 -4.84
CA VAL A 21 3.81 0.57 -5.99
C VAL A 21 3.66 -0.95 -5.77
N VAL A 22 4.69 -1.62 -5.26
CA VAL A 22 4.62 -3.07 -5.01
C VAL A 22 3.74 -3.41 -3.80
N LEU A 23 3.70 -2.57 -2.77
CA LEU A 23 2.76 -2.76 -1.66
C LEU A 23 1.32 -2.69 -2.15
N GLU A 24 0.98 -1.68 -2.94
CA GLU A 24 -0.35 -1.56 -3.56
C GLU A 24 -0.68 -2.74 -4.46
N GLU A 25 0.28 -3.21 -5.27
CA GLU A 25 0.05 -4.38 -6.13
C GLU A 25 -0.24 -5.64 -5.32
N VAL A 26 0.40 -5.78 -4.16
CA VAL A 26 0.11 -6.88 -3.23
C VAL A 26 -1.29 -6.74 -2.64
N VAL A 27 -1.71 -5.54 -2.20
CA VAL A 27 -3.07 -5.31 -1.68
C VAL A 27 -4.10 -5.66 -2.75
N GLU A 28 -3.96 -5.11 -3.95
CA GLU A 28 -4.84 -5.37 -5.11
C GLU A 28 -4.93 -6.87 -5.44
N ALA A 29 -3.78 -7.55 -5.60
CA ALA A 29 -3.75 -8.95 -5.96
C ALA A 29 -4.40 -9.84 -4.88
N ARG A 30 -4.23 -9.49 -3.61
CA ARG A 30 -4.82 -10.23 -2.48
C ARG A 30 -6.32 -9.97 -2.37
N ALA A 31 -6.76 -8.73 -2.58
CA ALA A 31 -8.17 -8.40 -2.63
C ALA A 31 -8.89 -9.19 -3.73
N TYR A 32 -8.34 -9.24 -4.95
CA TYR A 32 -8.86 -10.07 -6.04
C TYR A 32 -8.83 -11.58 -5.73
N HIS A 33 -7.77 -12.07 -5.08
CA HIS A 33 -7.69 -13.48 -4.69
C HIS A 33 -8.76 -13.85 -3.66
N ASN A 34 -8.96 -12.99 -2.66
CA ASN A 34 -9.96 -13.17 -1.61
C ASN A 34 -11.37 -13.10 -2.21
N TYR A 35 -11.62 -12.16 -3.12
CA TYR A 35 -12.84 -12.05 -3.89
C TYR A 35 -13.18 -13.36 -4.63
N GLN A 36 -12.23 -13.88 -5.41
CA GLN A 36 -12.40 -15.13 -6.16
C GLN A 36 -12.59 -16.34 -5.25
N SER A 37 -11.84 -16.43 -4.16
CA SER A 37 -11.91 -17.55 -3.21
C SER A 37 -13.26 -17.61 -2.50
N LEU A 38 -13.85 -16.45 -2.17
CA LEU A 38 -15.18 -16.36 -1.57
C LEU A 38 -16.31 -16.77 -2.53
N ALA A 39 -16.14 -16.53 -3.84
CA ALA A 39 -17.11 -16.92 -4.87
C ALA A 39 -17.24 -18.44 -5.03
N ASP A 40 -16.16 -19.20 -4.79
CA ASP A 40 -16.11 -20.65 -4.95
C ASP A 40 -16.76 -21.43 -3.78
N ASP A 41 -16.91 -20.82 -2.61
CA ASP A 41 -17.20 -21.55 -1.35
C ASP A 41 -18.72 -21.70 -1.02
N GLU A 42 -19.61 -21.50 -2.01
CA GLU A 42 -21.10 -21.66 -1.99
C GLU A 42 -21.87 -20.96 -0.84
N ARG A 43 -21.18 -20.30 0.09
CA ARG A 43 -21.73 -19.38 1.07
C ARG A 43 -21.94 -18.06 0.36
N LYS A 44 -23.16 -17.52 0.38
CA LYS A 44 -23.46 -16.17 -0.13
C LYS A 44 -22.31 -15.22 0.28
N LEU A 45 -21.55 -14.75 -0.70
CA LEU A 45 -20.63 -13.64 -0.54
C LEU A 45 -21.36 -12.58 0.27
N ASP A 46 -20.73 -12.21 1.39
CA ASP A 46 -21.26 -11.13 2.17
C ASP A 46 -21.08 -9.86 1.34
N PRO A 47 -22.17 -9.19 0.91
CA PRO A 47 -22.06 -8.07 -0.04
C PRO A 47 -21.19 -6.93 0.49
N GLU A 48 -21.08 -6.80 1.80
CA GLU A 48 -20.24 -5.82 2.47
C GLU A 48 -18.74 -6.15 2.33
N ILE A 49 -18.37 -7.43 2.44
CA ILE A 49 -16.98 -7.87 2.22
C ILE A 49 -16.64 -7.83 0.72
N GLU A 50 -17.59 -8.16 -0.14
CA GLU A 50 -17.42 -8.06 -1.59
C GLU A 50 -17.14 -6.62 -2.03
N ALA A 51 -17.93 -5.66 -1.56
CA ALA A 51 -17.70 -4.24 -1.84
C ALA A 51 -16.35 -3.77 -1.29
N LEU A 52 -16.03 -4.08 -0.03
CA LEU A 52 -14.74 -3.73 0.58
C LEU A 52 -13.54 -4.21 -0.25
N LEU A 53 -13.57 -5.45 -0.75
CA LEU A 53 -12.46 -6.00 -1.54
C LEU A 53 -12.40 -5.43 -2.96
N GLU A 54 -13.54 -5.08 -3.55
CA GLU A 54 -13.58 -4.40 -4.85
C GLU A 54 -13.01 -2.98 -4.73
N ASP A 55 -13.47 -2.23 -3.73
CA ASP A 55 -13.04 -0.85 -3.46
C ASP A 55 -11.54 -0.82 -3.14
N ALA A 56 -11.04 -1.70 -2.28
CA ALA A 56 -9.60 -1.78 -1.98
C ALA A 56 -8.74 -2.12 -3.21
N ALA A 57 -9.24 -2.98 -4.11
CA ALA A 57 -8.51 -3.30 -5.33
C ALA A 57 -8.48 -2.13 -6.32
N GLU A 58 -9.58 -1.38 -6.46
CA GLU A 58 -9.66 -0.19 -7.30
C GLU A 58 -8.78 0.93 -6.74
N GLU A 59 -8.85 1.18 -5.43
CA GLU A 59 -8.07 2.20 -4.74
C GLU A 59 -6.56 1.93 -4.85
N SER A 60 -6.09 0.72 -4.53
CA SER A 60 -4.67 0.37 -4.70
C SER A 60 -4.20 0.51 -6.15
N ALA A 61 -5.04 0.18 -7.14
CA ALA A 61 -4.68 0.40 -8.54
C ALA A 61 -4.50 1.90 -8.85
N GLU A 62 -5.38 2.76 -8.34
CA GLU A 62 -5.23 4.21 -8.47
C GLU A 62 -3.97 4.74 -7.75
N HIS A 63 -3.68 4.24 -6.55
CA HIS A 63 -2.46 4.59 -5.81
C HIS A 63 -1.21 4.27 -6.63
N ARG A 64 -1.15 3.10 -7.28
CA ARG A 64 -0.04 2.75 -8.19
C ARG A 64 0.11 3.74 -9.32
N GLU A 65 -0.98 4.08 -10.02
CA GLU A 65 -0.92 5.02 -11.14
C GLU A 65 -0.39 6.39 -10.69
N ARG A 66 -0.84 6.88 -9.53
CA ARG A 66 -0.38 8.16 -8.94
C ARG A 66 1.12 8.09 -8.59
N LEU A 67 1.58 7.00 -7.99
CA LEU A 67 3.00 6.80 -7.65
C LEU A 67 3.89 6.67 -8.91
N GLU A 68 3.44 5.91 -9.91
CA GLU A 68 4.15 5.75 -11.17
C GLU A 68 4.29 7.08 -11.92
N ALA A 69 3.26 7.93 -11.88
CA ALA A 69 3.32 9.28 -12.43
C ALA A 69 4.43 10.09 -11.75
N VAL A 70 4.50 10.09 -10.42
CA VAL A 70 5.56 10.76 -9.66
C VAL A 70 6.95 10.18 -9.98
N ILE A 71 7.08 8.84 -10.05
CA ILE A 71 8.34 8.17 -10.39
C ILE A 71 8.82 8.59 -11.78
N SER A 72 7.92 8.75 -12.74
CA SER A 72 8.25 9.14 -14.12
C SER A 72 8.85 10.55 -14.24
N GLU A 73 8.59 11.42 -13.24
CA GLU A 73 9.13 12.77 -13.16
C GLU A 73 10.50 12.83 -12.46
N LEU A 74 10.89 11.79 -11.70
CA LEU A 74 12.16 11.74 -11.00
C LEU A 74 13.33 11.47 -11.94
N ASP A 75 14.43 12.21 -11.77
CA ASP A 75 15.71 11.94 -12.44
C ASP A 75 16.48 10.80 -11.75
N ALA A 76 15.92 9.59 -11.79
CA ALA A 76 16.48 8.40 -11.17
C ALA A 76 16.36 7.15 -12.06
N GLU A 77 17.38 6.29 -12.02
CA GLU A 77 17.29 4.97 -12.65
C GLU A 77 16.36 4.06 -11.82
N SER A 78 15.30 3.56 -12.46
CA SER A 78 14.42 2.54 -11.86
C SER A 78 15.16 1.22 -11.71
N ILE A 79 15.07 0.59 -10.54
CA ILE A 79 15.53 -0.81 -10.40
C ILE A 79 14.48 -1.79 -10.92
N PRO A 80 14.90 -3.01 -11.34
CA PRO A 80 13.97 -4.03 -11.84
C PRO A 80 12.93 -4.42 -10.79
N PHE A 81 11.71 -4.68 -11.26
CA PHE A 81 10.57 -5.07 -10.44
C PHE A 81 10.87 -6.25 -9.51
N GLU A 82 11.51 -7.31 -10.02
CA GLU A 82 11.88 -8.51 -9.25
C GLU A 82 12.75 -8.19 -8.02
N GLU A 83 13.59 -7.14 -8.11
CA GLU A 83 14.44 -6.70 -7.00
C GLU A 83 13.62 -5.97 -5.93
N ILE A 84 12.61 -5.19 -6.33
CA ILE A 84 11.68 -4.53 -5.41
C ILE A 84 10.80 -5.54 -4.71
N GLU A 85 10.23 -6.50 -5.44
CA GLU A 85 9.37 -7.56 -4.89
C GLU A 85 10.10 -8.32 -3.78
N THR A 86 11.36 -8.69 -4.02
CA THR A 86 12.21 -9.35 -3.02
C THR A 86 12.40 -8.49 -1.75
N LEU A 87 12.54 -7.17 -1.91
CA LEU A 87 12.69 -6.24 -0.78
C LEU A 87 11.39 -6.09 0.01
N VAL A 88 10.24 -6.08 -0.68
CA VAL A 88 8.91 -6.05 -0.06
C VAL A 88 8.65 -7.35 0.68
N GLU A 89 8.88 -8.51 0.06
CA GLU A 89 8.70 -9.81 0.72
C GLU A 89 9.55 -9.91 2.00
N ALA A 90 10.81 -9.48 1.94
CA ALA A 90 11.70 -9.52 3.10
C ALA A 90 11.26 -8.60 4.26
N LYS A 91 10.58 -7.47 3.96
CA LYS A 91 10.17 -6.47 4.95
C LYS A 91 8.73 -6.62 5.42
N TYR A 92 7.83 -7.00 4.53
CA TYR A 92 6.38 -6.95 4.69
C TYR A 92 5.71 -8.32 4.42
N GLY A 93 6.36 -9.23 3.68
CA GLY A 93 5.83 -10.56 3.34
C GLY A 93 5.97 -11.63 4.43
N GLN A 94 6.08 -11.25 5.71
CA GLN A 94 6.27 -12.23 6.80
C GLN A 94 5.03 -13.08 7.09
N THR A 95 3.89 -12.70 6.52
CA THR A 95 2.60 -13.37 6.69
C THR A 95 2.08 -13.86 5.34
N LYS A 96 1.83 -15.16 5.24
CA LYS A 96 1.20 -15.77 4.07
C LYS A 96 -0.32 -15.63 4.16
N PRO A 97 -1.05 -15.71 3.03
CA PRO A 97 -2.52 -15.79 3.05
C PRO A 97 -3.07 -16.89 3.97
N GLU A 98 -2.34 -18.01 4.06
CA GLU A 98 -2.66 -19.16 4.94
C GLU A 98 -2.43 -18.88 6.44
N ASP A 99 -1.69 -17.82 6.79
CA ASP A 99 -1.37 -17.45 8.17
C ASP A 99 -2.45 -16.56 8.81
N PHE A 100 -3.43 -16.09 8.03
CA PHE A 100 -4.55 -15.29 8.53
C PHE A 100 -5.81 -16.13 8.74
N ASP A 101 -6.39 -16.02 9.93
CA ASP A 101 -7.63 -16.74 10.30
C ASP A 101 -8.90 -16.22 9.57
N GLY A 102 -8.78 -15.21 8.69
CA GLY A 102 -9.89 -14.74 7.87
C GLY A 102 -9.55 -13.57 6.94
N VAL A 103 -10.32 -13.43 5.86
CA VAL A 103 -10.17 -12.41 4.81
C VAL A 103 -10.09 -10.98 5.37
N LEU A 104 -10.91 -10.64 6.37
CA LEU A 104 -10.88 -9.30 6.99
C LEU A 104 -9.58 -9.03 7.77
N TYR A 105 -9.05 -10.05 8.45
CA TYR A 105 -7.76 -9.91 9.15
C TYR A 105 -6.62 -9.70 8.17
N ASP A 106 -6.69 -10.40 7.04
CA ASP A 106 -5.73 -10.25 5.97
C ASP A 106 -5.78 -8.84 5.37
N GLN A 107 -6.99 -8.38 5.03
CA GLN A 107 -7.20 -7.04 4.49
C GLN A 107 -6.70 -5.97 5.46
N LEU A 108 -7.11 -6.03 6.73
CA LEU A 108 -6.67 -5.10 7.76
C LEU A 108 -5.14 -5.01 7.85
N CYS A 109 -4.46 -6.16 7.76
CA CYS A 109 -3.00 -6.21 7.82
C CYS A 109 -2.35 -5.54 6.61
N ASN A 110 -2.93 -5.67 5.42
CA ASN A 110 -2.43 -5.04 4.20
C ASN A 110 -2.59 -3.51 4.29
N GLU A 111 -3.81 -3.03 4.58
CA GLU A 111 -4.12 -1.59 4.76
C GLU A 111 -3.21 -0.95 5.83
N GLU A 112 -3.10 -1.58 7.00
CA GLU A 112 -2.24 -1.06 8.07
C GLU A 112 -0.75 -0.99 7.67
N THR A 113 -0.31 -1.89 6.80
CA THR A 113 1.08 -1.95 6.34
C THR A 113 1.37 -0.82 5.35
N ALA A 114 0.49 -0.61 4.38
CA ALA A 114 0.58 0.48 3.43
C ALA A 114 0.44 1.85 4.14
N TYR A 115 -0.57 2.04 5.00
CA TYR A 115 -0.70 3.22 5.86
C TYR A 115 0.60 3.56 6.61
N LYS A 116 1.17 2.60 7.34
CA LYS A 116 2.42 2.81 8.11
C LYS A 116 3.60 3.13 7.21
N PHE A 117 3.65 2.52 6.03
CA PHE A 117 4.69 2.81 5.05
C PHE A 117 4.63 4.25 4.57
N TYR A 118 3.44 4.75 4.20
CA TYR A 118 3.29 6.14 3.76
C TYR A 118 3.53 7.15 4.88
N ASP A 119 3.07 6.86 6.11
CA ASP A 119 3.36 7.68 7.29
C ASP A 119 4.88 7.84 7.51
N ASP A 120 5.63 6.73 7.49
CA ASP A 120 7.09 6.75 7.62
C ASP A 120 7.77 7.44 6.43
N LEU A 121 7.27 7.26 5.19
CA LEU A 121 7.81 7.91 3.99
C LEU A 121 7.64 9.42 4.03
N ILE A 122 6.43 9.90 4.34
CA ILE A 122 6.12 11.32 4.51
C ILE A 122 7.03 11.93 5.57
N ALA A 123 7.12 11.30 6.75
CA ALA A 123 7.99 11.76 7.81
C ALA A 123 9.47 11.80 7.38
N GLY A 124 9.93 10.80 6.62
CA GLY A 124 11.27 10.73 6.06
C GLY A 124 11.59 11.82 5.05
N ILE A 125 10.61 12.21 4.22
CA ILE A 125 10.70 13.32 3.26
C ILE A 125 10.68 14.65 3.99
N GLU A 126 9.75 14.87 4.92
CA GLU A 126 9.63 16.11 5.71
C GLU A 126 10.90 16.39 6.54
N ALA A 127 11.50 15.35 7.11
CA ALA A 127 12.76 15.46 7.85
C ALA A 127 13.99 15.65 6.94
N SER A 128 13.84 15.56 5.62
CA SER A 128 14.95 15.71 4.66
C SER A 128 15.23 17.17 4.30
N ASP A 129 16.53 17.45 4.18
CA ASP A 129 17.09 18.70 3.67
C ASP A 129 17.54 18.56 2.20
N ALA A 130 17.27 17.40 1.55
CA ALA A 130 17.64 17.16 0.16
C ALA A 130 16.76 17.93 -0.83
N GLU A 131 17.36 18.33 -1.94
CA GLU A 131 16.62 18.83 -3.11
C GLU A 131 16.26 17.63 -4.00
N PHE A 132 14.96 17.47 -4.26
CA PHE A 132 14.43 16.47 -5.19
C PHE A 132 14.21 17.10 -6.56
N SER A 133 14.27 16.30 -7.63
CA SER A 133 13.93 16.79 -8.99
C SER A 133 12.45 17.10 -9.19
N VAL A 134 11.58 16.52 -8.36
CA VAL A 134 10.13 16.76 -8.34
C VAL A 134 9.74 17.85 -7.36
N ASP A 135 8.55 18.44 -7.56
CA ASP A 135 7.98 19.39 -6.60
C ASP A 135 7.65 18.70 -5.28
N ARG A 136 8.31 19.14 -4.20
CA ARG A 136 8.17 18.54 -2.87
C ARG A 136 6.77 18.74 -2.29
N GLU A 137 6.14 19.89 -2.54
CA GLU A 137 4.79 20.16 -2.04
C GLU A 137 3.77 19.26 -2.73
N GLY A 138 3.83 19.14 -4.05
CA GLY A 138 3.02 18.22 -4.85
C GLY A 138 3.23 16.75 -4.46
N LEU A 139 4.47 16.30 -4.31
CA LEU A 139 4.78 14.94 -3.84
C LEU A 139 4.14 14.65 -2.48
N LEU A 140 4.30 15.56 -1.52
CA LEU A 140 3.73 15.39 -0.18
C LEU A 140 2.20 15.49 -0.17
N ALA A 141 1.59 16.20 -1.13
CA ALA A 141 0.14 16.19 -1.29
C ALA A 141 -0.35 14.81 -1.72
N VAL A 142 0.22 14.25 -2.80
CA VAL A 142 -0.13 12.91 -3.31
C VAL A 142 0.04 11.84 -2.23
N LEU A 143 1.19 11.83 -1.54
CA LEU A 143 1.44 10.82 -0.51
C LEU A 143 0.49 10.93 0.70
N ARG A 144 0.06 12.14 1.06
CA ARG A 144 -0.87 12.35 2.16
C ARG A 144 -2.29 11.95 1.79
N GLU A 145 -2.70 12.20 0.56
CA GLU A 145 -3.98 11.71 0.02
C GLU A 145 -4.02 10.19 0.11
N ILE A 146 -3.01 9.51 -0.44
CA ILE A 146 -2.89 8.04 -0.35
C ILE A 146 -2.90 7.58 1.12
N ARG A 147 -2.12 8.20 2.01
CA ARG A 147 -2.11 7.83 3.44
C ARG A 147 -3.48 8.00 4.11
N GLU A 148 -4.27 8.99 3.71
CA GLU A 148 -5.62 9.22 4.24
C GLU A 148 -6.59 8.15 3.72
N GLU A 149 -6.53 7.84 2.42
CA GLU A 149 -7.29 6.74 1.77
C GLU A 149 -7.01 5.40 2.48
N GLU A 150 -5.74 5.04 2.69
CA GLU A 150 -5.34 3.83 3.43
C GLU A 150 -5.82 3.84 4.90
N ALA A 151 -5.92 5.00 5.53
CA ALA A 151 -6.43 5.12 6.89
C ALA A 151 -7.94 4.88 6.95
N ASP A 152 -8.67 5.38 5.95
CA ASP A 152 -10.10 5.15 5.78
C ASP A 152 -10.36 3.65 5.51
N GLY A 153 -9.53 3.00 4.70
CA GLY A 153 -9.56 1.54 4.48
C GLY A 153 -9.37 0.72 5.77
N VAL A 154 -8.39 1.10 6.62
CA VAL A 154 -8.22 0.50 7.96
C VAL A 154 -9.48 0.66 8.83
N GLU A 155 -10.08 1.85 8.83
CA GLU A 155 -11.30 2.14 9.60
C GLU A 155 -12.46 1.27 9.11
N GLU A 156 -12.69 1.21 7.80
CA GLU A 156 -13.77 0.43 7.21
C GLU A 156 -13.68 -1.07 7.56
N VAL A 157 -12.50 -1.68 7.39
CA VAL A 157 -12.29 -3.09 7.76
C VAL A 157 -12.56 -3.30 9.25
N THR A 158 -12.12 -2.38 10.10
CA THR A 158 -12.31 -2.45 11.55
C THR A 158 -13.79 -2.38 11.93
N GLU A 159 -14.56 -1.46 11.34
CA GLU A 159 -16.00 -1.32 11.59
C GLU A 159 -16.77 -2.61 11.21
N ILE A 160 -16.43 -3.22 10.08
CA ILE A 160 -17.02 -4.49 9.63
C ILE A 160 -16.69 -5.61 10.65
N MET A 161 -15.46 -5.68 11.13
CA MET A 161 -15.04 -6.67 12.13
C MET A 161 -15.77 -6.49 13.48
N GLU A 162 -15.92 -5.24 13.95
CA GLU A 162 -16.62 -4.93 15.20
C GLU A 162 -18.11 -5.29 15.14
N THR A 163 -18.76 -5.03 14.00
CA THR A 163 -20.20 -5.33 13.80
C THR A 163 -20.50 -6.84 13.83
N ARG A 164 -19.48 -7.68 13.61
CA ARG A 164 -19.58 -9.15 13.56
C ARG A 164 -19.19 -9.85 14.86
N THR A 165 -18.79 -9.11 15.89
CA THR A 165 -18.36 -9.63 17.21
C THR A 165 -19.54 -9.75 18.18
#